data_AF-A0A850T1G2-F1
#
_entry.id   AF-A0A850T1G2-F1
#
_cell.length_a   1.000
_cell.length_b   1.000
_cell.length_c   1.000
_cell.angle_alpha   90.00
_cell.angle_beta   90.00
_cell.angle_gamma   90.00
#
_symmetry.space_group_name_H-M   'P 1'
#
loop_
_entity.id
_entity.type
_entity.pdbx_description
1 polymer ?
#
loop_
_entity_poly.entity_id
_entity_poly.type
_entity_poly.pdbx_seq_one_letter_code
_entity_poly.pdbx_strand_id
1 'polypeptide(L)'
;MITTHQKKQNQVMNPHDHNFKNLFLDFPKEALAWLFPEAEQNWGQVINVEFVRQEPKKHSLSDKSLELDMPILFHFEHQQLLLWLVEFQEDKGKFSIYKLLRYTTDLMEAYPQALVIPTVLFTDEKRWRKSVLQHLHTQLNDRLFLHFEYVFHKLFDLNARDYYNINNPVVKILLPKMRYKKEERIDVIRQAYTGLYQLVSSGLFDKYVDFIDTYAGIGELEQQELYNEIVQHKDTAMLSEYIRNKGIEQGIEQGIIQKAKKDIIDILRLRFGKVPHKIVETINRTDDLEILDSYFKQVVQINGIDQLRFF
;
A
#
# COMPACT_ATOMS: atom_id res chain seq x y z
N MET A 1 -15.79 -40.96 21.68
CA MET A 1 -15.07 -40.56 20.45
C MET A 1 -15.66 -39.23 20.01
N ILE A 2 -15.03 -38.12 20.40
CA ILE A 2 -15.53 -36.78 20.16
C ILE A 2 -14.67 -36.14 19.09
N THR A 3 -15.30 -35.88 17.95
CA THR A 3 -14.82 -35.12 16.80
C THR A 3 -14.56 -33.68 17.26
N THR A 4 -13.35 -33.15 17.09
CA THR A 4 -13.08 -31.72 17.29
C THR A 4 -12.52 -31.13 16.01
N HIS A 5 -13.32 -30.24 15.42
CA HIS A 5 -13.06 -29.55 14.17
C HIS A 5 -11.75 -28.76 14.18
N GLN A 6 -11.03 -28.90 13.06
CA GLN A 6 -10.02 -27.96 12.59
C GLN A 6 -10.61 -26.56 12.51
N LYS A 7 -10.26 -25.67 13.44
CA LYS A 7 -10.33 -24.23 13.20
C LYS A 7 -9.15 -23.86 12.30
N LYS A 8 -9.41 -23.77 10.98
CA LYS A 8 -8.59 -22.95 10.08
C LYS A 8 -8.62 -21.53 10.63
N GLN A 9 -7.53 -21.11 11.27
CA GLN A 9 -7.29 -19.69 11.51
C GLN A 9 -6.99 -19.06 10.16
N ASN A 10 -8.00 -18.48 9.52
CA ASN A 10 -7.75 -17.42 8.56
C ASN A 10 -7.05 -16.30 9.34
N GLN A 11 -5.72 -16.21 9.20
CA GLN A 11 -5.02 -14.98 9.50
C GLN A 11 -5.64 -13.92 8.61
N VAL A 12 -6.43 -13.03 9.21
CA VAL A 12 -6.81 -11.78 8.57
C VAL A 12 -5.49 -11.04 8.35
N MET A 13 -4.94 -11.11 7.14
CA MET A 13 -3.78 -10.29 6.77
C MET A 13 -4.17 -8.83 7.03
N ASN A 14 -3.31 -8.14 7.76
CA ASN A 14 -3.48 -6.72 8.02
C ASN A 14 -3.44 -5.98 6.67
N PRO A 15 -4.44 -5.14 6.31
CA PRO A 15 -4.42 -4.36 5.06
C PRO A 15 -3.11 -3.60 4.85
N HIS A 16 -2.43 -3.24 5.94
CA HIS A 16 -1.14 -2.58 5.92
C HIS A 16 -0.03 -3.40 5.25
N ASP A 17 0.01 -4.72 5.44
CA ASP A 17 1.06 -5.59 4.90
C ASP A 17 0.95 -5.69 3.37
N HIS A 18 -0.28 -5.79 2.86
CA HIS A 18 -0.55 -5.82 1.42
C HIS A 18 -0.12 -4.53 0.72
N ASN A 19 -0.30 -3.38 1.39
CA ASN A 19 0.02 -2.06 0.84
C ASN A 19 1.52 -1.86 0.63
N PHE A 20 2.35 -2.17 1.63
CA PHE A 20 3.81 -2.10 1.46
C PHE A 20 4.31 -3.13 0.44
N LYS A 21 3.75 -4.34 0.45
CA LYS A 21 4.08 -5.36 -0.54
C LYS A 21 3.87 -4.84 -1.96
N ASN A 22 2.69 -4.31 -2.25
CA ASN A 22 2.35 -3.76 -3.56
C ASN A 22 3.28 -2.60 -3.94
N LEU A 23 3.61 -1.72 -2.98
CA LEU A 23 4.51 -0.58 -3.22
C LEU A 23 5.87 -1.04 -3.79
N PHE A 24 6.49 -2.03 -3.15
CA PHE A 24 7.79 -2.54 -3.58
C PHE A 24 7.72 -3.42 -4.83
N LEU A 25 6.57 -4.01 -5.13
CA LEU A 25 6.33 -4.74 -6.38
C LEU A 25 6.10 -3.81 -7.58
N ASP A 26 5.41 -2.69 -7.38
CA ASP A 26 5.14 -1.71 -8.45
C ASP A 26 6.36 -0.83 -8.74
N PHE A 27 7.19 -0.54 -7.74
CA PHE A 27 8.36 0.34 -7.85
C PHE A 27 9.67 -0.33 -7.35
N PRO A 28 10.06 -1.50 -7.90
CA PRO A 28 11.19 -2.26 -7.38
C PRO A 28 12.53 -1.56 -7.59
N LYS A 29 12.71 -0.83 -8.71
CA LYS A 29 13.97 -0.12 -9.00
C LYS A 29 14.13 1.09 -8.09
N GLU A 30 13.05 1.85 -7.91
CA GLU A 30 13.00 3.01 -7.04
C GLU A 30 13.17 2.60 -5.58
N ALA A 31 12.61 1.46 -5.18
CA ALA A 31 12.84 0.87 -3.87
C ALA A 31 14.32 0.53 -3.64
N LEU A 32 14.96 -0.13 -4.62
CA LEU A 32 16.39 -0.44 -4.55
C LEU A 32 17.24 0.84 -4.46
N ALA A 33 16.97 1.82 -5.33
CA ALA A 33 17.69 3.09 -5.37
C ALA A 33 17.57 3.88 -4.06
N TRP A 34 16.48 3.70 -3.31
CA TRP A 34 16.32 4.34 -2.00
C TRP A 34 16.92 3.52 -0.86
N LEU A 35 16.67 2.21 -0.81
CA LEU A 35 17.09 1.34 0.29
C LEU A 35 18.58 1.00 0.24
N PHE A 36 19.15 0.88 -0.96
CA PHE A 36 20.54 0.49 -1.17
C PHE A 36 21.11 1.17 -2.42
N PRO A 37 21.27 2.51 -2.41
CA PRO A 37 21.73 3.30 -3.56
C PRO A 37 23.10 2.87 -4.08
N GLU A 38 23.94 2.26 -3.24
CA GLU A 38 25.28 1.78 -3.59
C GLU A 38 25.25 0.73 -4.71
N ALA A 39 24.16 -0.02 -4.87
CA ALA A 39 24.04 -1.00 -5.95
C ALA A 39 24.11 -0.33 -7.32
N GLU A 40 23.31 0.70 -7.58
CA GLU A 40 23.31 1.38 -8.87
C GLU A 40 24.57 2.22 -9.08
N GLN A 41 25.12 2.80 -8.00
CA GLN A 41 26.38 3.54 -8.05
C GLN A 41 27.57 2.66 -8.47
N ASN A 42 27.61 1.41 -8.01
CA ASN A 42 28.73 0.50 -8.27
C ASN A 42 28.52 -0.39 -9.50
N TRP A 43 27.29 -0.79 -9.82
CA TRP A 43 26.99 -1.79 -10.86
C TRP A 43 26.18 -1.23 -12.04
N GLY A 44 25.83 0.04 -12.01
CA GLY A 44 25.06 0.69 -13.08
C GLY A 44 23.56 0.40 -12.98
N GLN A 45 22.86 0.51 -14.11
CA GLN A 45 21.40 0.41 -14.13
C GLN A 45 20.91 -1.04 -14.00
N VAL A 46 19.79 -1.22 -13.31
CA VAL A 46 19.05 -2.50 -13.29
C VAL A 46 18.50 -2.81 -14.67
N ILE A 47 18.94 -3.94 -15.24
CA ILE A 47 18.53 -4.47 -16.56
C ILE A 47 17.25 -5.29 -16.43
N ASN A 48 17.14 -6.13 -15.40
CA ASN A 48 15.98 -6.99 -15.17
C ASN A 48 15.62 -7.10 -13.69
N VAL A 49 14.34 -7.33 -13.39
CA VAL A 49 13.82 -7.56 -12.04
C VAL A 49 12.98 -8.84 -12.06
N GLU A 50 13.30 -9.78 -11.17
CA GLU A 50 12.58 -11.03 -10.99
C GLU A 50 12.05 -11.13 -9.56
N PHE A 51 10.75 -11.45 -9.42
CA PHE A 51 10.14 -11.66 -8.12
C PHE A 51 10.26 -13.12 -7.74
N VAL A 52 11.11 -13.40 -6.76
CA VAL A 52 11.29 -14.75 -6.24
C VAL A 52 10.13 -15.06 -5.30
N ARG A 53 9.36 -16.10 -5.62
CA ARG A 53 8.38 -16.64 -4.67
C ARG A 53 9.07 -17.68 -3.81
N GLN A 54 9.23 -17.39 -2.53
CA GLN A 54 9.48 -18.43 -1.54
C GLN A 54 8.30 -18.49 -0.58
N GLU A 55 7.74 -19.67 -0.40
CA GLU A 55 7.19 -20.04 0.90
C GLU A 55 8.40 -20.57 1.68
N PRO A 56 8.99 -19.82 2.63
CA PRO A 56 10.05 -20.39 3.46
C PRO A 56 9.52 -21.69 4.06
N LYS A 57 10.27 -22.79 3.89
CA LYS A 57 9.98 -24.01 4.63
C LYS A 57 10.12 -23.67 6.11
N LYS A 58 9.00 -23.51 6.79
CA LYS A 58 8.99 -23.26 8.23
C LYS A 58 9.79 -24.36 8.93
N HIS A 59 10.87 -23.99 9.61
CA HIS A 59 11.65 -24.95 10.41
C HIS A 59 10.84 -25.50 11.58
N SER A 60 9.86 -24.75 12.07
CA SER A 60 8.81 -25.22 12.98
C SER A 60 7.46 -24.63 12.56
N LEU A 61 6.39 -25.41 12.67
CA LEU A 61 5.01 -24.93 12.46
C LEU A 61 4.63 -23.77 13.40
N SER A 62 5.37 -23.58 14.50
CA SER A 62 5.19 -22.49 15.46
C SER A 62 5.96 -21.20 15.13
N ASP A 63 6.84 -21.20 14.13
CA ASP A 63 7.52 -19.97 13.71
C ASP A 63 6.51 -19.03 13.03
N LYS A 64 6.35 -17.84 13.62
CA LYS A 64 5.64 -16.73 12.96
C LYS A 64 6.38 -16.39 11.67
N SER A 65 5.65 -16.35 10.56
CA SER A 65 6.14 -15.79 9.30
C SER A 65 6.47 -14.32 9.48
N LEU A 66 7.51 -13.85 8.80
CA LEU A 66 7.78 -12.42 8.65
C LEU A 66 6.64 -11.79 7.83
N GLU A 67 6.31 -10.52 8.09
CA GLU A 67 5.12 -9.85 7.53
C GLU A 67 5.31 -9.56 6.04
N LEU A 68 6.37 -8.82 5.66
CA LEU A 68 6.89 -8.86 4.29
C LEU A 68 8.01 -9.89 4.18
N ASP A 69 7.87 -10.80 3.22
CA ASP A 69 8.91 -11.71 2.76
C ASP A 69 8.99 -11.59 1.24
N MET A 70 9.80 -10.63 0.79
CA MET A 70 9.97 -10.31 -0.64
C MET A 70 11.44 -10.40 -1.03
N PRO A 71 11.90 -11.58 -1.45
CA PRO A 71 13.14 -11.69 -2.19
C PRO A 71 12.91 -11.16 -3.61
N ILE A 72 13.54 -10.03 -3.93
CA ILE A 72 13.52 -9.41 -5.26
C ILE A 72 14.91 -9.58 -5.86
N LEU A 73 15.01 -10.26 -7.00
CA LEU A 73 16.25 -10.50 -7.71
C LEU A 73 16.43 -9.43 -8.79
N PHE A 74 17.48 -8.63 -8.63
CA PHE A 74 17.90 -7.60 -9.56
C PHE A 74 19.08 -8.08 -10.39
N HIS A 75 19.00 -7.86 -11.70
CA HIS A 75 20.07 -8.17 -12.63
C HIS A 75 20.69 -6.87 -13.14
N PHE A 76 22.00 -6.78 -12.98
CA PHE A 76 22.87 -5.77 -13.58
C PHE A 76 23.65 -6.42 -14.71
N GLU A 77 24.47 -5.65 -15.43
CA GLU A 77 25.26 -6.14 -16.57
C GLU A 77 26.18 -7.31 -16.18
N HIS A 78 26.82 -7.22 -15.01
CA HIS A 78 27.83 -8.19 -14.55
C HIS A 78 27.55 -8.76 -13.16
N GLN A 79 26.44 -8.40 -12.53
CA GLN A 79 26.16 -8.72 -11.13
C GLN A 79 24.67 -9.07 -10.94
N GLN A 80 24.38 -9.96 -9.99
CA GLN A 80 23.04 -10.19 -9.48
C GLN A 80 22.96 -9.78 -8.01
N LEU A 81 21.85 -9.16 -7.63
CA LEU A 81 21.53 -8.77 -6.25
C LEU A 81 20.18 -9.35 -5.88
N LEU A 82 20.13 -10.17 -4.84
CA LEU A 82 18.88 -10.56 -4.20
C LEU A 82 18.66 -9.65 -2.99
N LEU A 83 17.80 -8.65 -3.16
CA LEU A 83 17.36 -7.82 -2.04
C LEU A 83 16.26 -8.58 -1.30
N TRP A 84 16.53 -8.99 -0.07
CA TRP A 84 15.53 -9.63 0.76
C TRP A 84 14.92 -8.60 1.70
N LEU A 85 13.77 -8.06 1.29
CA LEU A 85 13.08 -7.02 2.04
C LEU A 85 12.11 -7.62 3.05
N VAL A 86 12.34 -7.27 4.31
CA VAL A 86 11.53 -7.68 5.46
C VAL A 86 10.96 -6.45 6.13
N GLU A 87 9.64 -6.39 6.26
CA GLU A 87 8.98 -5.36 7.07
C GLU A 87 8.71 -5.88 8.46
N PHE A 88 8.84 -4.99 9.44
CA PHE A 88 8.49 -5.24 10.82
C PHE A 88 7.55 -4.15 11.34
N GLN A 89 6.26 -4.47 11.51
CA GLN A 89 5.27 -3.56 12.10
C GLN A 89 5.08 -3.80 13.61
N GLU A 90 5.50 -4.96 14.12
CA GLU A 90 5.35 -5.33 15.53
C GLU A 90 6.43 -4.70 16.45
N ASP A 91 6.34 -4.95 17.76
CA ASP A 91 7.37 -4.57 18.73
C ASP A 91 8.74 -5.15 18.34
N LYS A 92 9.73 -4.27 18.14
CA LYS A 92 11.13 -4.62 17.83
C LYS A 92 11.74 -5.70 18.74
N GLY A 93 11.23 -5.90 19.96
CA GLY A 93 11.69 -6.97 20.85
C GLY A 93 11.50 -8.38 20.27
N LYS A 94 10.65 -8.51 19.25
CA LYS A 94 10.45 -9.75 18.49
C LYS A 94 11.43 -9.92 17.33
N PHE A 95 12.16 -8.87 16.94
CA PHE A 95 13.18 -8.94 15.91
C PHE A 95 14.37 -9.78 16.38
N SER A 96 14.84 -10.67 15.51
CA SER A 96 16.02 -11.51 15.80
C SER A 96 16.97 -11.50 14.61
N ILE A 97 18.11 -10.83 14.80
CA ILE A 97 19.21 -10.84 13.84
C ILE A 97 19.74 -12.26 13.56
N TYR A 98 19.63 -13.19 14.52
CA TYR A 98 20.01 -14.59 14.30
C TYR A 98 19.04 -15.34 13.37
N LYS A 99 17.73 -15.03 13.44
CA LYS A 99 16.77 -15.54 12.47
C LYS A 99 17.04 -14.96 11.08
N LEU A 100 17.31 -13.65 11.02
CA LEU A 100 17.67 -12.97 9.78
C LEU A 100 18.91 -13.59 9.12
N LEU A 101 19.97 -13.84 9.91
CA LEU A 101 21.18 -14.53 9.43
C LEU A 101 20.86 -15.89 8.82
N ARG A 102 20.07 -16.73 9.51
CA ARG A 102 19.71 -18.07 9.00
C ARG A 102 19.00 -18.01 7.65
N TYR A 103 17.98 -17.17 7.54
CA TYR A 103 17.24 -17.04 6.28
C TYR A 103 18.10 -16.43 5.18
N THR A 104 18.99 -15.49 5.52
CA THR A 104 19.96 -14.95 4.56
C THR A 104 20.85 -16.07 4.02
N THR A 105 21.35 -16.96 4.89
CA THR A 105 22.17 -18.10 4.45
C THR A 105 21.38 -19.10 3.60
N ASP A 106 20.10 -19.35 3.90
CA ASP A 106 19.24 -20.21 3.08
C ASP A 106 19.05 -19.63 1.67
N LEU A 107 18.87 -18.30 1.57
CA LEU A 107 18.77 -17.60 0.29
C LEU A 107 20.10 -17.61 -0.48
N MET A 108 21.24 -17.47 0.21
CA MET A 108 22.56 -17.57 -0.42
C MET A 108 22.82 -18.96 -1.00
N GLU A 109 22.36 -20.01 -0.31
CA GLU A 109 22.42 -21.38 -0.82
C GLU A 109 21.53 -21.57 -2.06
N ALA A 110 20.32 -21.00 -2.04
CA ALA A 110 19.38 -21.08 -3.16
C ALA A 110 19.81 -20.23 -4.38
N TYR A 111 20.52 -19.12 -4.15
CA TYR A 111 20.95 -18.16 -5.19
C TYR A 111 22.47 -17.89 -5.12
N PRO A 112 23.32 -18.89 -5.41
CA PRO A 112 24.77 -18.79 -5.21
C PRO A 112 25.47 -17.78 -6.14
N GLN A 113 24.79 -17.30 -7.18
CA GLN A 113 25.30 -16.29 -8.12
C GLN A 113 24.87 -14.86 -7.77
N ALA A 114 23.96 -14.70 -6.82
CA ALA A 114 23.47 -13.40 -6.38
C ALA A 114 24.15 -12.98 -5.08
N LEU A 115 24.47 -11.70 -4.97
CA LEU A 115 24.74 -11.11 -3.67
C LEU A 115 23.42 -11.02 -2.92
N VAL A 116 23.30 -11.65 -1.76
CA VAL A 116 22.08 -11.57 -0.94
C VAL A 116 22.25 -10.45 0.09
N ILE A 117 21.38 -9.45 0.04
CA ILE A 117 21.37 -8.34 1.00
C ILE A 117 20.07 -8.39 1.80
N PRO A 118 20.13 -8.80 3.09
CA PRO A 118 18.99 -8.67 3.97
C PRO A 118 18.73 -7.19 4.27
N THR A 119 17.49 -6.77 4.09
CA THR A 119 17.04 -5.39 4.32
C THR A 119 15.82 -5.41 5.23
N VAL A 120 15.89 -4.68 6.34
CA VAL A 120 14.82 -4.66 7.34
C VAL A 120 14.24 -3.25 7.45
N LEU A 121 12.95 -3.14 7.18
CA LEU A 121 12.17 -1.92 7.25
C LEU A 121 11.27 -1.94 8.49
N PHE A 122 11.60 -1.12 9.48
CA PHE A 122 10.77 -0.90 10.67
C PHE A 122 9.80 0.25 10.42
N THR A 123 8.50 -0.04 10.58
CA THR A 123 7.41 0.91 10.29
C THR A 123 6.60 1.28 11.53
N ASP A 124 7.09 0.93 12.72
CA ASP A 124 6.47 1.32 13.98
C ASP A 124 6.79 2.78 14.34
N GLU A 125 5.78 3.51 14.81
CA GLU A 125 5.91 4.91 15.25
C GLU A 125 6.62 5.03 16.61
N LYS A 126 6.84 3.92 17.34
CA LYS A 126 7.33 4.00 18.72
C LYS A 126 8.75 4.56 18.75
N ARG A 127 8.97 5.47 19.70
CA ARG A 127 10.33 5.92 20.02
C ARG A 127 11.09 4.82 20.74
N TRP A 128 12.26 4.48 20.23
CA TRP A 128 13.09 3.41 20.75
C TRP A 128 14.13 3.97 21.72
N ARG A 129 14.12 3.50 22.98
CA ARG A 129 15.18 3.86 23.95
C ARG A 129 16.55 3.27 23.61
N LYS A 130 16.56 2.10 22.98
CA LYS A 130 17.75 1.37 22.49
C LYS A 130 17.43 0.79 21.12
N SER A 131 18.36 0.84 20.18
CA SER A 131 18.16 0.21 18.87
C SER A 131 18.22 -1.32 18.95
N VAL A 132 17.79 -1.99 17.89
CA VAL A 132 18.04 -3.42 17.70
C VAL A 132 19.52 -3.65 17.40
N LEU A 133 20.00 -4.87 17.60
CA LEU A 133 21.35 -5.25 17.18
C LEU A 133 21.41 -5.21 15.65
N GLN A 134 22.39 -4.50 15.09
CA GLN A 134 22.53 -4.29 13.64
C GLN A 134 23.60 -5.20 13.01
N HIS A 135 24.54 -5.69 13.81
CA HIS A 135 25.54 -6.65 13.34
C HIS A 135 25.84 -7.73 14.38
N LEU A 136 26.26 -8.90 13.89
CA LEU A 136 26.89 -9.96 14.67
C LEU A 136 28.37 -9.96 14.33
N HIS A 137 29.21 -9.98 15.36
CA HIS A 137 30.67 -10.01 15.22
C HIS A 137 31.26 -11.06 16.14
N THR A 138 32.08 -11.95 15.59
CA THR A 138 32.82 -12.96 16.36
C THR A 138 34.25 -13.01 15.85
N GLN A 139 35.22 -12.69 16.73
CA GLN A 139 36.64 -12.68 16.41
C GLN A 139 37.48 -13.27 17.56
N LEU A 140 38.62 -13.87 17.24
CA LEU A 140 39.67 -14.25 18.19
C LEU A 140 41.00 -13.70 17.69
N ASN A 141 41.61 -12.79 18.46
CA ASN A 141 42.73 -11.96 17.98
C ASN A 141 42.38 -11.33 16.62
N ASP A 142 43.27 -11.44 15.63
CA ASP A 142 43.07 -10.90 14.28
C ASP A 142 42.23 -11.82 13.37
N ARG A 143 41.73 -12.95 13.88
CA ARG A 143 40.93 -13.89 13.10
C ARG A 143 39.44 -13.63 13.25
N LEU A 144 38.80 -13.17 12.17
CA LEU A 144 37.35 -13.06 12.05
C LEU A 144 36.70 -14.43 11.77
N PHE A 145 35.67 -14.79 12.55
CA PHE A 145 34.87 -16.02 12.36
C PHE A 145 33.50 -15.73 11.76
N LEU A 146 32.88 -14.61 12.14
CA LEU A 146 31.59 -14.18 11.62
C LEU A 146 31.53 -12.65 11.67
N HIS A 147 31.21 -12.07 10.53
CA HIS A 147 30.63 -10.74 10.45
C HIS A 147 29.33 -10.86 9.67
N PHE A 148 28.23 -10.40 10.26
CA PHE A 148 26.94 -10.35 9.60
C PHE A 148 26.26 -9.03 9.94
N GLU A 149 25.79 -8.33 8.91
CA GLU A 149 25.02 -7.11 9.04
C GLU A 149 23.87 -7.11 8.04
N TYR A 150 22.99 -6.13 8.17
CA TYR A 150 21.84 -5.96 7.29
C TYR A 150 21.56 -4.47 7.09
N VAL A 151 20.86 -4.16 6.00
CA VAL A 151 20.44 -2.80 5.73
C VAL A 151 19.28 -2.44 6.66
N PHE A 152 19.55 -1.57 7.63
CA PHE A 152 18.57 -1.14 8.64
C PHE A 152 17.87 0.16 8.22
N HIS A 153 16.54 0.12 8.11
CA HIS A 153 15.71 1.31 7.89
C HIS A 153 14.62 1.39 8.95
N LYS A 154 14.48 2.55 9.60
CA LYS A 154 13.34 2.86 10.47
C LYS A 154 12.64 4.12 9.99
N LEU A 155 11.46 3.96 9.38
CA LEU A 155 10.77 5.04 8.68
C LEU A 155 10.53 6.26 9.57
N PHE A 156 9.99 6.04 10.76
CA PHE A 156 9.67 7.11 11.70
C PHE A 156 10.88 7.78 12.38
N ASP A 157 12.11 7.33 12.08
CA ASP A 157 13.33 8.02 12.51
C ASP A 157 13.86 8.98 11.43
N LEU A 158 13.43 8.82 10.18
CA LEU A 158 13.76 9.70 9.05
C LEU A 158 12.97 11.01 9.16
N ASN A 159 13.60 12.17 8.93
CA ASN A 159 12.87 13.44 8.90
C ASN A 159 12.25 13.65 7.52
N ALA A 160 10.92 13.80 7.44
CA ALA A 160 10.20 13.93 6.17
C ALA A 160 10.77 15.04 5.26
N ARG A 161 11.20 16.18 5.83
CA ARG A 161 11.69 17.34 5.07
C ARG A 161 12.98 17.04 4.29
N ASP A 162 13.80 16.12 4.80
CA ASP A 162 15.04 15.73 4.13
C ASP A 162 14.76 14.99 2.80
N TYR A 163 13.53 14.50 2.62
CA TYR A 163 13.09 13.69 1.47
C TYR A 163 12.20 14.45 0.48
N TYR A 164 11.92 15.73 0.71
CA TYR A 164 11.04 16.54 -0.15
C TYR A 164 11.56 16.70 -1.58
N ASN A 165 12.87 16.77 -1.77
CA ASN A 165 13.47 16.98 -3.09
C ASN A 165 13.92 15.68 -3.78
N ILE A 166 13.61 14.52 -3.19
CA ILE A 166 13.96 13.23 -3.78
C ILE A 166 12.90 12.83 -4.80
N ASN A 167 13.30 12.67 -6.06
CA ASN A 167 12.45 12.23 -7.17
C ASN A 167 12.33 10.71 -7.17
N ASN A 168 11.63 10.18 -6.17
CA ASN A 168 11.40 8.75 -6.03
C ASN A 168 9.97 8.50 -5.51
N PRO A 169 9.09 7.81 -6.27
CA PRO A 169 7.70 7.59 -5.88
C PRO A 169 7.56 6.80 -4.58
N VAL A 170 8.41 5.80 -4.32
CA VAL A 170 8.43 5.06 -3.04
C VAL A 170 8.64 6.01 -1.87
N VAL A 171 9.61 6.91 -2.00
CA VAL A 171 9.89 7.92 -0.97
C VAL A 171 8.69 8.86 -0.79
N LYS A 172 8.08 9.36 -1.87
CA LYS A 172 6.89 10.23 -1.79
C LYS A 172 5.72 9.56 -1.08
N ILE A 173 5.46 8.30 -1.40
CA ILE A 173 4.38 7.51 -0.80
C ILE A 173 4.64 7.26 0.70
N LEU A 174 5.91 7.11 1.09
CA LEU A 174 6.30 6.84 2.48
C LEU A 174 6.49 8.09 3.35
N LEU A 175 6.39 9.31 2.81
CA LEU A 175 6.52 10.55 3.58
C LEU A 175 5.62 10.61 4.84
N PRO A 176 4.34 10.17 4.81
CA PRO A 176 3.49 10.16 6.02
C PRO A 176 3.99 9.23 7.13
N LYS A 177 4.85 8.27 6.81
CA LYS A 177 5.50 7.34 7.75
C LYS A 177 6.84 7.85 8.29
N MET A 178 7.26 9.04 7.90
CA MET A 178 8.47 9.69 8.39
C MET A 178 8.14 10.64 9.56
N ARG A 179 9.18 11.13 10.23
CA ARG A 179 9.07 12.09 11.33
C ARG A 179 8.79 13.50 10.82
N TYR A 180 7.71 14.09 11.30
CA TYR A 180 7.37 15.52 11.13
C TYR A 180 6.61 16.01 12.36
N LYS A 181 6.51 17.33 12.54
CA LYS A 181 5.67 17.91 13.61
C LYS A 181 4.21 17.95 13.17
N LYS A 182 3.27 17.97 14.13
CA LYS A 182 1.82 17.94 13.82
C LYS A 182 1.41 19.08 12.90
N GLU A 183 1.95 20.27 13.12
CA GLU A 183 1.74 21.46 12.32
C GLU A 183 2.29 21.37 10.88
N GLU A 184 3.24 20.46 10.62
CA GLU A 184 3.82 20.23 9.29
C GLU A 184 3.06 19.16 8.50
N ARG A 185 2.09 18.47 9.10
CA ARG A 185 1.40 17.32 8.49
C ARG A 185 0.80 17.64 7.12
N ILE A 186 0.08 18.76 7.02
CA ILE A 186 -0.55 19.19 5.75
C ILE A 186 0.51 19.42 4.67
N ASP A 187 1.62 20.07 5.02
CA ASP A 187 2.73 20.29 4.09
C ASP A 187 3.36 18.96 3.63
N VAL A 188 3.58 18.01 4.54
CA VAL A 188 4.11 16.68 4.21
C VAL A 188 3.20 15.96 3.22
N ILE A 189 1.88 15.96 3.44
CA ILE A 189 0.92 15.32 2.54
C ILE A 189 0.90 16.02 1.19
N ARG A 190 0.90 17.36 1.17
CA ARG A 190 0.97 18.15 -0.06
C ARG A 190 2.22 17.80 -0.88
N GLN A 191 3.38 17.64 -0.24
CA GLN A 191 4.63 17.19 -0.88
C GLN A 191 4.52 15.76 -1.39
N ALA A 192 3.86 14.87 -0.64
CA ALA A 192 3.62 13.49 -1.04
C ALA A 192 2.75 13.42 -2.31
N TYR A 193 1.60 14.10 -2.32
CA TYR A 193 0.69 14.14 -3.48
C TYR A 193 1.35 14.78 -4.69
N THR A 194 1.92 15.97 -4.52
CA THR A 194 2.53 16.73 -5.63
C THR A 194 3.68 15.95 -6.24
N GLY A 195 4.57 15.42 -5.39
CA GLY A 195 5.71 14.63 -5.84
C GLY A 195 5.29 13.32 -6.49
N LEU A 196 4.31 12.61 -5.91
CA LEU A 196 3.82 11.37 -6.50
C LEU A 196 3.21 11.63 -7.89
N TYR A 197 2.32 12.60 -8.01
CA TYR A 197 1.66 12.94 -9.27
C TYR A 197 2.64 13.29 -10.38
N GLN A 198 3.74 13.96 -10.06
CA GLN A 198 4.79 14.29 -11.02
C GLN A 198 5.60 13.09 -11.51
N LEU A 199 5.62 12.00 -10.74
CA LEU A 199 6.51 10.84 -10.97
C LEU A 199 5.78 9.63 -11.57
N VAL A 200 4.45 9.54 -11.47
CA VAL A 200 3.69 8.35 -11.86
C VAL A 200 2.50 8.66 -12.76
N SER A 201 1.95 7.62 -13.40
CA SER A 201 0.70 7.75 -14.16
C SER A 201 -0.49 8.02 -13.25
N SER A 202 -1.57 8.59 -13.79
CA SER A 202 -2.81 8.86 -13.04
C SER A 202 -3.37 7.62 -12.33
N GLY A 203 -3.32 6.44 -12.97
CA GLY A 203 -3.77 5.20 -12.34
C GLY A 203 -2.93 4.77 -11.13
N LEU A 204 -1.61 4.98 -11.17
CA LEU A 204 -0.74 4.71 -10.01
C LEU A 204 -0.88 5.79 -8.95
N PHE A 205 -1.08 7.05 -9.34
CA PHE A 205 -1.40 8.12 -8.41
C PHE A 205 -2.66 7.77 -7.61
N ASP A 206 -3.75 7.43 -8.29
CA ASP A 206 -5.01 7.02 -7.66
C ASP A 206 -4.83 5.83 -6.71
N LYS A 207 -4.08 4.82 -7.13
CA LYS A 207 -3.79 3.64 -6.30
C LYS A 207 -3.06 3.99 -4.99
N TYR A 208 -2.12 4.94 -5.03
CA TYR A 208 -1.22 5.23 -3.91
C TYR A 208 -1.57 6.50 -3.13
N VAL A 209 -2.50 7.33 -3.59
CA VAL A 209 -3.10 8.37 -2.75
C VAL A 209 -3.84 7.75 -1.57
N ASP A 210 -4.61 6.69 -1.79
CA ASP A 210 -5.31 5.98 -0.70
C ASP A 210 -4.32 5.42 0.34
N PHE A 211 -3.13 5.01 -0.09
CA PHE A 211 -2.04 4.63 0.81
C PHE A 211 -1.63 5.83 1.67
N ILE A 212 -1.30 6.96 1.03
CA ILE A 212 -0.87 8.19 1.72
C ILE A 212 -1.93 8.59 2.76
N ASP A 213 -3.20 8.56 2.38
CA ASP A 213 -4.33 9.00 3.20
C ASP A 213 -4.53 8.11 4.40
N THR A 214 -4.53 6.80 4.17
CA THR A 214 -4.66 5.79 5.22
C THR A 214 -3.58 5.97 6.29
N TYR A 215 -2.33 6.20 5.89
CA TYR A 215 -1.23 6.30 6.84
C TYR A 215 -1.03 7.70 7.42
N ALA A 216 -1.47 8.75 6.73
CA ALA A 216 -1.56 10.10 7.27
C ALA A 216 -2.79 10.28 8.19
N GLY A 217 -3.74 9.35 8.16
CA GLY A 217 -5.00 9.43 8.91
C GLY A 217 -5.93 10.51 8.35
N ILE A 218 -5.96 10.66 7.03
CA ILE A 218 -6.80 11.65 6.34
C ILE A 218 -8.19 11.05 6.15
N GLY A 219 -9.22 11.77 6.63
CA GLY A 219 -10.62 11.45 6.33
C GLY A 219 -11.09 12.10 5.04
N GLU A 220 -12.23 11.66 4.50
CA GLU A 220 -12.78 12.17 3.23
C GLU A 220 -12.96 13.71 3.21
N LEU A 221 -13.44 14.31 4.30
CA LEU A 221 -13.62 15.77 4.39
C LEU A 221 -12.27 16.50 4.36
N GLU A 222 -11.28 16.00 5.10
CA GLU A 222 -9.94 16.59 5.14
C GLU A 222 -9.23 16.44 3.79
N GLN A 223 -9.45 15.33 3.09
CA GLN A 223 -8.94 15.11 1.74
C GLN A 223 -9.49 16.15 0.76
N GLN A 224 -10.80 16.44 0.82
CA GLN A 224 -11.42 17.47 -0.01
C GLN A 224 -10.87 18.87 0.30
N GLU A 225 -10.65 19.20 1.57
CA GLU A 225 -10.02 20.47 1.96
C GLU A 225 -8.60 20.59 1.41
N LEU A 226 -7.80 19.52 1.51
CA LEU A 226 -6.44 19.48 0.99
C LEU A 226 -6.40 19.62 -0.53
N TYR A 227 -7.33 18.96 -1.25
CA TYR A 227 -7.49 19.13 -2.68
C TYR A 227 -7.84 20.57 -3.06
N ASN A 228 -8.74 21.21 -2.31
CA ASN A 228 -9.07 22.63 -2.53
C ASN A 228 -7.86 23.55 -2.30
N GLU A 229 -7.05 23.28 -1.27
CA GLU A 229 -5.81 24.01 -1.01
C GLU A 229 -4.79 23.82 -2.15
N ILE A 230 -4.57 22.58 -2.59
CA ILE A 230 -3.69 22.24 -3.71
C ILE A 230 -4.16 22.90 -5.01
N VAL A 231 -5.47 23.05 -5.23
CA VAL A 231 -6.02 23.75 -6.39
C VAL A 231 -5.72 25.26 -6.35
N GLN A 232 -5.54 25.84 -5.17
CA GLN A 232 -5.25 27.27 -5.01
C GLN A 232 -3.75 27.61 -5.14
N HIS A 233 -2.86 26.63 -5.03
CA HIS A 233 -1.43 26.82 -5.22
C HIS A 233 -1.02 26.80 -6.70
N LYS A 234 -0.22 27.78 -7.13
CA LYS A 234 0.22 27.90 -8.54
C LYS A 234 1.20 26.80 -8.97
N ASP A 235 1.99 26.27 -8.03
CA ASP A 235 3.05 25.29 -8.29
C ASP A 235 2.50 23.86 -8.51
N THR A 236 1.18 23.68 -8.37
CA THR A 236 0.47 22.40 -8.47
C THR A 236 -0.49 22.32 -9.64
N ALA A 237 -0.43 23.25 -10.60
CA ALA A 237 -1.43 23.44 -11.65
C ALA A 237 -1.92 22.16 -12.37
N MET A 238 -1.02 21.25 -12.74
CA MET A 238 -1.43 19.98 -13.37
C MET A 238 -2.19 19.05 -12.44
N LEU A 239 -1.71 18.90 -11.19
CA LEU A 239 -2.41 18.12 -10.16
C LEU A 239 -3.78 18.76 -9.85
N SER A 240 -3.83 20.09 -9.77
CA SER A 240 -5.07 20.85 -9.59
C SER A 240 -6.09 20.58 -10.70
N GLU A 241 -5.65 20.60 -11.96
CA GLU A 241 -6.50 20.30 -13.11
C GLU A 241 -6.99 18.85 -13.08
N TYR A 242 -6.10 17.91 -12.77
CA TYR A 242 -6.45 16.49 -12.65
C TYR A 242 -7.50 16.24 -11.56
N ILE A 243 -7.29 16.77 -10.35
CA ILE A 243 -8.24 16.69 -9.23
C ILE A 243 -9.58 17.28 -9.64
N ARG A 244 -9.58 18.44 -10.31
CA ARG A 244 -10.80 19.10 -10.77
C ARG A 244 -11.57 18.25 -11.79
N ASN A 245 -10.88 17.70 -12.78
CA ASN A 245 -11.50 16.85 -13.79
C ASN A 245 -12.08 15.58 -13.17
N LYS A 246 -11.33 14.92 -12.26
CA LYS A 246 -11.80 13.76 -11.53
C LYS A 246 -13.06 14.07 -10.69
N GLY A 247 -13.09 15.22 -10.02
CA GLY A 247 -14.28 15.68 -9.29
C GLY A 247 -15.49 15.93 -10.20
N ILE A 248 -15.28 16.43 -11.43
CA ILE A 248 -16.34 16.59 -12.43
C ILE A 248 -16.85 15.23 -12.89
N GLU A 249 -15.95 14.30 -13.23
CA GLU A 249 -16.31 12.95 -13.67
C GLU A 249 -17.12 12.22 -12.60
N GLN A 250 -16.65 12.23 -11.35
CA GLN A 250 -17.37 11.66 -10.21
C GLN A 250 -18.73 12.35 -10.00
N GLY A 251 -18.80 13.67 -10.14
CA GLY A 251 -20.06 14.42 -10.05
C GLY A 251 -21.07 14.05 -11.15
N ILE A 252 -20.60 13.82 -12.38
CA ILE A 252 -21.43 13.36 -13.50
C ILE A 252 -21.95 11.95 -13.22
N GLU A 253 -21.06 11.04 -12.83
CA GLU A 253 -21.41 9.65 -12.52
C GLU A 253 -22.45 9.57 -11.38
N GLN A 254 -22.21 10.28 -10.28
CA GLN A 254 -23.16 10.39 -9.17
C GLN A 254 -24.49 11.00 -9.62
N GLY A 255 -24.45 12.02 -10.49
CA GLY A 255 -25.66 12.64 -11.05
C GLY A 255 -26.49 11.66 -11.89
N ILE A 256 -25.83 10.81 -12.69
CA ILE A 256 -26.49 9.76 -13.48
C ILE A 256 -27.13 8.72 -12.56
N ILE A 257 -26.41 8.24 -11.54
CA ILE A 257 -26.92 7.26 -10.56
C ILE A 257 -28.11 7.83 -9.78
N GLN A 258 -27.98 9.06 -9.26
CA GLN A 258 -29.07 9.71 -8.51
C GLN A 258 -30.30 9.93 -9.39
N LYS A 259 -30.12 10.31 -10.66
CA LYS A 259 -31.22 10.44 -11.61
C LYS A 259 -31.89 9.10 -11.88
N ALA A 260 -31.11 8.04 -12.11
CA ALA A 260 -31.66 6.69 -12.32
C ALA A 260 -32.50 6.23 -11.11
N LYS A 261 -31.98 6.39 -9.89
CA LYS A 261 -32.72 6.11 -8.64
C LYS A 261 -34.04 6.88 -8.58
N LYS A 262 -33.99 8.19 -8.84
CA LYS A 262 -35.16 9.06 -8.82
C LYS A 262 -36.20 8.65 -9.86
N ASP A 263 -35.77 8.39 -11.09
CA ASP A 263 -36.65 8.02 -12.20
C ASP A 263 -37.39 6.69 -11.90
N ILE A 264 -36.71 5.70 -11.31
CA ILE A 264 -37.33 4.44 -10.87
C ILE A 264 -38.41 4.71 -9.80
N ILE A 265 -38.08 5.50 -8.77
CA ILE A 265 -39.00 5.83 -7.68
C ILE A 265 -40.21 6.61 -8.19
N ASP A 266 -40.00 7.57 -9.09
CA ASP A 266 -41.05 8.41 -9.65
C ASP A 266 -42.00 7.59 -10.54
N ILE A 267 -41.50 6.65 -11.36
CA ILE A 267 -42.35 5.73 -12.12
C ILE A 267 -43.13 4.80 -11.20
N LEU A 268 -42.49 4.23 -10.18
CA LEU A 268 -43.18 3.38 -9.19
C LEU A 268 -44.33 4.14 -8.53
N ARG A 269 -44.11 5.42 -8.17
CA ARG A 269 -45.15 6.28 -7.60
C ARG A 269 -46.25 6.58 -8.61
N LEU A 270 -45.90 6.83 -9.86
CA LEU A 270 -46.86 7.14 -10.92
C LEU A 270 -47.74 5.93 -11.27
N ARG A 271 -47.17 4.72 -11.28
CA ARG A 271 -47.90 3.49 -11.63
C ARG A 271 -48.68 2.89 -10.46
N PHE A 272 -48.14 2.94 -9.24
CA PHE A 272 -48.67 2.20 -8.09
C PHE A 272 -49.03 3.07 -6.88
N GLY A 273 -48.83 4.39 -6.95
CA GLY A 273 -49.15 5.32 -5.87
C GLY A 273 -48.12 5.30 -4.74
N LYS A 274 -48.53 4.88 -3.53
CA LYS A 274 -47.60 4.84 -2.37
C LYS A 274 -46.63 3.68 -2.51
N VAL A 275 -45.35 3.99 -2.66
CA VAL A 275 -44.25 3.02 -2.70
C VAL A 275 -43.80 2.70 -1.27
N PRO A 276 -43.74 1.41 -0.87
CA PRO A 276 -43.20 0.98 0.41
C PRO A 276 -41.79 1.52 0.69
N HIS A 277 -41.53 1.99 1.91
CA HIS A 277 -40.23 2.55 2.30
C HIS A 277 -39.06 1.60 2.02
N LYS A 278 -39.27 0.30 2.26
CA LYS A 278 -38.25 -0.74 2.02
C LYS A 278 -37.78 -0.78 0.57
N ILE A 279 -38.68 -0.54 -0.40
CA ILE A 279 -38.34 -0.51 -1.83
C ILE A 279 -37.49 0.72 -2.15
N VAL A 280 -37.88 1.89 -1.64
CA VAL A 280 -37.14 3.14 -1.82
C VAL A 280 -35.74 3.03 -1.21
N GLU A 281 -35.63 2.45 -0.03
CA GLU A 281 -34.34 2.23 0.64
C GLU A 281 -33.43 1.29 -0.16
N THR A 282 -33.95 0.19 -0.69
CA THR A 282 -33.17 -0.72 -1.54
C THR A 282 -32.63 0.01 -2.77
N ILE A 283 -33.48 0.74 -3.50
CA ILE A 283 -33.06 1.51 -4.68
C ILE A 283 -31.99 2.55 -4.31
N ASN A 284 -32.17 3.26 -3.20
CA ASN A 284 -31.22 4.27 -2.76
C ASN A 284 -29.86 3.71 -2.36
N ARG A 285 -29.78 2.44 -1.93
CA ARG A 285 -28.54 1.75 -1.56
C ARG A 285 -27.82 1.08 -2.73
N THR A 286 -28.43 1.04 -3.92
CA THR A 286 -27.82 0.47 -5.12
C THR A 286 -27.08 1.56 -5.90
N ASP A 287 -25.75 1.50 -5.95
CA ASP A 287 -24.95 2.43 -6.75
C ASP A 287 -24.53 1.87 -8.11
N ASP A 288 -24.83 0.60 -8.37
CA ASP A 288 -24.56 -0.06 -9.66
C ASP A 288 -25.62 0.34 -10.71
N LEU A 289 -25.15 0.98 -11.78
CA LEU A 289 -26.01 1.49 -12.83
C LEU A 289 -26.71 0.39 -13.65
N GLU A 290 -26.07 -0.76 -13.86
CA GLU A 290 -26.65 -1.89 -14.58
C GLU A 290 -27.79 -2.53 -13.78
N ILE A 291 -27.60 -2.64 -12.46
CA ILE A 291 -28.65 -3.11 -11.55
C ILE A 291 -29.81 -2.12 -11.53
N LEU A 292 -29.54 -0.81 -11.45
CA LEU A 292 -30.58 0.22 -11.51
C LEU A 292 -31.34 0.20 -12.84
N ASP A 293 -30.67 0.01 -13.97
CA ASP A 293 -31.31 -0.13 -15.29
C ASP A 293 -32.20 -1.38 -15.37
N SER A 294 -31.77 -2.49 -14.76
CA SER A 294 -32.60 -3.70 -14.61
C SER A 294 -33.86 -3.44 -13.80
N TYR A 295 -33.75 -2.72 -12.67
CA TYR A 295 -34.91 -2.31 -11.87
C TYR A 295 -35.85 -1.40 -12.67
N PHE A 296 -35.30 -0.43 -13.40
CA PHE A 296 -36.10 0.46 -14.25
C PHE A 296 -36.91 -0.33 -15.29
N LYS A 297 -36.28 -1.26 -16.00
CA LYS A 297 -36.96 -2.15 -16.98
C LYS A 297 -38.05 -2.99 -16.34
N GLN A 298 -37.79 -3.60 -15.18
CA GLN A 298 -38.80 -4.36 -14.45
C GLN A 298 -39.99 -3.48 -14.05
N VAL A 299 -39.72 -2.31 -13.48
CA VAL A 299 -40.74 -1.36 -13.03
C VAL A 299 -41.69 -0.95 -14.16
N VAL A 300 -41.21 -0.89 -15.42
CA VAL A 300 -42.05 -0.60 -16.59
C VAL A 300 -42.92 -1.79 -17.02
N GLN A 301 -42.50 -3.02 -16.75
CA GLN A 301 -43.16 -4.24 -17.23
C GLN A 301 -44.15 -4.87 -16.23
N ILE A 302 -43.91 -4.71 -14.93
CA ILE A 302 -44.74 -5.34 -13.90
C ILE A 302 -46.14 -4.72 -13.83
N ASN A 303 -47.14 -5.50 -13.40
CA ASN A 303 -48.53 -5.03 -13.25
C ASN A 303 -48.93 -4.76 -11.80
N GLY A 304 -48.07 -5.11 -10.84
CA GLY A 304 -48.26 -4.84 -9.43
C GLY A 304 -46.91 -4.75 -8.71
N ILE A 305 -46.86 -3.94 -7.65
CA ILE A 305 -45.61 -3.63 -6.94
C ILE A 305 -44.97 -4.86 -6.28
N ASP A 306 -45.77 -5.85 -5.91
CA ASP A 306 -45.32 -7.11 -5.30
C ASP A 306 -44.56 -8.03 -6.28
N GLN A 307 -44.59 -7.72 -7.59
CA GLN A 307 -43.86 -8.45 -8.62
C GLN A 307 -42.42 -7.95 -8.80
N LEU A 308 -42.07 -6.81 -8.20
CA LEU A 308 -40.72 -6.24 -8.28
C LEU A 308 -39.73 -7.13 -7.51
N ARG A 309 -38.64 -7.54 -8.18
CA ARG A 309 -37.61 -8.36 -7.55
C ARG A 309 -36.28 -7.61 -7.51
N PHE A 310 -35.72 -7.51 -6.30
CA PHE A 310 -34.36 -7.04 -6.08
C PHE A 310 -33.41 -8.25 -6.12
N PHE A 311 -32.25 -8.03 -6.72
CA PHE A 311 -31.15 -8.99 -6.78
C PHE A 311 -30.31 -8.97 -5.52
#